data_AF-A0A7X9D1Y6-F1
#
_entry.id   AF-A0A7X9D1Y6-F1
#
_cell.length_a   1.000
_cell.length_b   1.000
_cell.length_c   1.000
_cell.angle_alpha   90.00
_cell.angle_beta   90.00
_cell.angle_gamma   90.00
#
_symmetry.space_group_name_H-M   'P 1'
#
loop_
_entity.id
_entity.type
_entity.pdbx_description
1 polymer ?
#
loop_
_entity_poly.entity_id
_entity_poly.type
_entity_poly.pdbx_seq_one_letter_code
_entity_poly.pdbx_strand_id
1 'polypeptide(L)'
;MKKRLFVLAIVFVITAAFMPRGFAIDLPLRVVVNGEKMIFPDRQPYIDSQGRTMVPSRFVGEELGAEVSWDGAKNEASFEMDGSVLILRVGSEEYTINGVAKQMDTVAVNTDGRVIVPVRYVAEAFGAIVKWNDVIRTVYINLNGEPEPTPTPKKEGEKDVGGFIVPADTDVSVVKVRLQEEVEARFLIDMKRSDYEKQKADLKAMLLQKFEPDLVGEIIEHINKKKGGYDELPAALFYSAKQDQLIWIQKSVFFDTCVIVYVKGYKKGKQPV
;
A
#
# COMPACT_ATOMS: atom_id res chain seq x y z
N MET A 1 -51.25 -24.83 22.18
CA MET A 1 -49.78 -24.99 22.09
C MET A 1 -49.26 -25.02 20.65
N LYS A 2 -49.86 -25.80 19.73
CA LYS A 2 -49.41 -25.92 18.32
C LYS A 2 -49.26 -24.59 17.54
N LYS A 3 -50.20 -23.64 17.70
CA LYS A 3 -50.12 -22.31 17.04
C LYS A 3 -48.98 -21.41 17.55
N ARG A 4 -48.63 -21.52 18.85
CA ARG A 4 -47.53 -20.75 19.45
C ARG A 4 -46.16 -21.31 19.03
N LEU A 5 -46.07 -22.63 18.86
CA LEU A 5 -44.87 -23.30 18.37
C LEU A 5 -44.58 -22.95 16.89
N PHE A 6 -45.64 -22.81 16.08
CA PHE A 6 -45.52 -22.45 14.66
C PHE A 6 -45.02 -21.00 14.46
N VAL A 7 -45.51 -20.06 15.29
CA VAL A 7 -45.04 -18.66 15.25
C VAL A 7 -43.58 -18.55 15.67
N LEU A 8 -43.14 -19.30 16.70
CA LEU A 8 -41.74 -19.34 17.12
C LEU A 8 -40.80 -19.91 16.04
N ALA A 9 -41.24 -20.94 15.31
CA ALA A 9 -40.47 -21.49 14.19
C ALA A 9 -40.32 -20.49 13.04
N ILE A 10 -41.38 -19.73 12.71
CA ILE A 10 -41.33 -18.68 11.67
C ILE A 10 -40.39 -17.55 12.08
N VAL A 11 -40.46 -17.09 13.33
CA VAL A 11 -39.55 -16.04 13.84
C VAL A 11 -38.10 -16.51 13.79
N PHE A 12 -37.82 -17.78 14.14
CA PHE A 12 -36.47 -18.33 14.07
C PHE A 12 -35.92 -18.40 12.63
N VAL A 13 -36.74 -18.84 11.67
CA VAL A 13 -36.38 -18.88 10.24
C VAL A 13 -36.13 -17.47 9.69
N ILE A 14 -36.94 -16.49 10.09
CA ILE A 14 -36.74 -15.09 9.71
C ILE A 14 -35.44 -14.55 10.32
N THR A 15 -35.17 -14.80 11.61
CA THR A 15 -33.90 -14.34 12.22
C THR A 15 -32.66 -14.99 11.62
N ALA A 16 -32.74 -16.25 11.18
CA ALA A 16 -31.64 -16.92 10.49
C ALA A 16 -31.43 -16.38 9.06
N ALA A 17 -32.52 -15.98 8.38
CA ALA A 17 -32.47 -15.38 7.04
C ALA A 17 -31.91 -13.94 7.03
N PHE A 18 -31.95 -13.25 8.17
CA PHE A 18 -31.42 -11.89 8.37
C PHE A 18 -30.11 -11.85 9.15
N MET A 19 -29.44 -12.99 9.40
CA MET A 19 -28.05 -12.94 9.87
C MET A 19 -27.21 -12.25 8.78
N PRO A 20 -26.43 -11.21 9.12
CA PRO A 20 -25.53 -10.60 8.16
C PRO A 20 -24.56 -11.67 7.68
N ARG A 21 -24.68 -12.08 6.42
CA ARG A 21 -23.63 -12.85 5.74
C ARG A 21 -22.42 -11.95 5.73
N GLY A 22 -21.36 -12.31 6.45
CA GLY A 22 -20.10 -11.60 6.37
C GLY A 22 -19.68 -11.57 4.90
N PHE A 23 -19.67 -10.39 4.29
CA PHE A 23 -19.03 -10.21 3.01
C PHE A 23 -17.54 -10.32 3.27
N ALA A 24 -16.92 -11.42 2.86
CA ALA A 24 -15.48 -11.45 2.73
C ALA A 24 -15.11 -10.39 1.66
N ILE A 25 -14.48 -9.31 2.10
CA ILE A 25 -13.96 -8.29 1.18
C ILE A 25 -12.78 -8.93 0.46
N ASP A 26 -12.99 -9.34 -0.79
CA ASP A 26 -11.91 -9.81 -1.64
C ASP A 26 -11.08 -8.59 -2.09
N LEU A 27 -9.97 -8.35 -1.41
CA LEU A 27 -9.07 -7.26 -1.77
C LEU A 27 -8.30 -7.65 -3.05
N PRO A 28 -8.18 -6.76 -4.03
CA PRO A 28 -7.43 -7.06 -5.24
C PRO A 28 -5.95 -7.22 -4.90
N LEU A 29 -5.29 -8.17 -5.55
CA LEU A 29 -3.84 -8.33 -5.47
C LEU A 29 -3.15 -7.10 -6.09
N ARG A 30 -2.23 -6.50 -5.35
CA ARG A 30 -1.49 -5.29 -5.76
C ARG A 30 0.01 -5.59 -5.79
N VAL A 31 0.71 -4.91 -6.68
CA VAL A 31 2.17 -4.90 -6.75
C VAL A 31 2.62 -3.45 -6.71
N VAL A 32 3.59 -3.16 -5.85
CA VAL A 32 4.19 -1.84 -5.66
C VAL A 32 5.69 -2.00 -5.82
N VAL A 33 6.29 -1.24 -6.75
CA VAL A 33 7.73 -1.27 -7.04
C VAL A 33 8.28 0.13 -6.74
N ASN A 34 9.30 0.21 -5.88
CA ASN A 34 9.93 1.47 -5.47
C ASN A 34 8.94 2.55 -4.98
N GLY A 35 7.84 2.11 -4.33
CA GLY A 35 6.76 3.00 -3.86
C GLY A 35 5.67 3.28 -4.90
N GLU A 36 5.88 2.93 -6.17
CA GLU A 36 4.90 3.14 -7.24
C GLU A 36 3.97 1.93 -7.42
N LYS A 37 2.67 2.18 -7.45
CA LYS A 37 1.68 1.13 -7.68
C LYS A 37 1.64 0.74 -9.15
N MET A 38 1.87 -0.54 -9.42
CA MET A 38 1.83 -1.10 -10.76
C MET A 38 0.41 -1.22 -11.32
N ILE A 39 0.28 -0.91 -12.61
CA ILE A 39 -0.93 -1.11 -13.41
C ILE A 39 -0.65 -2.20 -14.43
N PHE A 40 -1.51 -3.22 -14.45
CA PHE A 40 -1.40 -4.36 -15.37
C PHE A 40 -2.56 -4.33 -16.38
N PRO A 41 -2.46 -3.55 -17.48
CA PRO A 41 -3.55 -3.38 -18.45
C PRO A 41 -3.87 -4.69 -19.19
N ASP A 42 -2.85 -5.52 -19.44
CA ASP A 42 -2.98 -6.75 -20.21
C ASP A 42 -3.50 -7.92 -19.38
N ARG A 43 -2.79 -8.24 -18.28
CA ARG A 43 -3.09 -9.42 -17.45
C ARG A 43 -2.81 -9.13 -15.99
N GLN A 44 -3.83 -9.30 -15.17
CA GLN A 44 -3.73 -9.07 -13.72
C GLN A 44 -2.79 -10.09 -13.06
N PRO A 45 -2.07 -9.67 -12.00
CA PRO A 45 -1.27 -10.58 -11.21
C PRO A 45 -2.19 -11.56 -10.46
N TYR A 46 -1.66 -12.72 -10.11
CA TYR A 46 -2.39 -13.71 -9.31
C TYR A 46 -1.45 -14.44 -8.35
N ILE A 47 -2.02 -15.19 -7.40
CA ILE A 47 -1.27 -16.09 -6.53
C ILE A 47 -1.45 -17.51 -7.06
N ASP A 48 -0.37 -18.22 -7.32
CA ASP A 48 -0.42 -19.61 -7.79
C ASP A 48 -0.72 -20.61 -6.65
N SER A 49 -0.77 -21.90 -6.98
CA SER A 49 -1.02 -22.96 -5.99
C SER A 49 0.12 -23.13 -4.98
N GLN A 50 1.31 -22.61 -5.24
CA GLN A 50 2.47 -22.62 -4.35
C GLN A 50 2.51 -21.36 -3.45
N GLY A 51 1.51 -20.48 -3.55
CA GLY A 51 1.46 -19.25 -2.76
C GLY A 51 2.39 -18.15 -3.27
N ARG A 52 2.85 -18.24 -4.53
CA ARG A 52 3.73 -17.25 -5.16
C ARG A 52 2.93 -16.25 -5.96
N THR A 53 3.30 -14.98 -5.85
CA THR A 53 2.71 -13.91 -6.68
C THR A 53 3.31 -13.96 -8.07
N MET A 54 2.45 -14.19 -9.04
CA MET A 54 2.75 -14.34 -10.46
C MET A 54 2.38 -13.05 -11.19
N VAL A 55 3.32 -12.52 -11.96
CA VAL A 55 3.20 -11.23 -12.67
C VAL A 55 3.66 -11.38 -14.12
N PRO A 56 3.11 -10.63 -15.08
CA PRO A 56 3.68 -10.66 -16.43
C PRO A 56 5.10 -10.08 -16.43
N SER A 57 6.04 -10.79 -17.06
CA SER A 57 7.49 -10.55 -16.96
C SER A 57 7.88 -9.11 -17.24
N ARG A 58 7.34 -8.53 -18.30
CA ARG A 58 7.68 -7.19 -18.77
C ARG A 58 7.48 -6.11 -17.70
N PHE A 59 6.32 -6.10 -17.05
CA PHE A 59 5.96 -5.01 -16.12
C PHE A 59 6.91 -4.92 -14.93
N VAL A 60 7.33 -6.05 -14.37
CA VAL A 60 8.21 -6.02 -13.20
C VAL A 60 9.67 -5.82 -13.60
N GLY A 61 10.12 -6.44 -14.70
CA GLY A 61 11.48 -6.22 -15.19
C GLY A 61 11.72 -4.75 -15.56
N GLU A 62 10.86 -4.16 -16.38
CA GLU A 62 11.03 -2.78 -16.84
C GLU A 62 10.95 -1.76 -15.70
N GLU A 63 10.04 -1.96 -14.73
CA GLU A 63 9.93 -1.06 -13.56
C GLU A 63 11.14 -1.15 -12.61
N LEU A 64 11.80 -2.31 -12.58
CA LEU A 64 13.08 -2.46 -11.89
C LEU A 64 14.25 -1.87 -12.68
N GLY A 65 14.03 -1.44 -13.93
CA GLY A 65 15.08 -0.95 -14.83
C GLY A 65 15.77 -2.04 -15.64
N ALA A 66 15.24 -3.27 -15.65
CA ALA A 66 15.78 -4.37 -16.44
C ALA A 66 15.20 -4.39 -17.86
N GLU A 67 16.05 -4.69 -18.85
CA GLU A 67 15.62 -5.04 -20.20
C GLU A 67 15.07 -6.47 -20.20
N VAL A 68 13.87 -6.67 -20.75
CA VAL A 68 13.18 -7.97 -20.77
C VAL A 68 13.04 -8.48 -22.19
N SER A 69 13.58 -9.67 -22.46
CA SER A 69 13.47 -10.34 -23.75
C SER A 69 12.91 -11.76 -23.61
N TRP A 70 12.38 -12.29 -24.72
CA TRP A 70 11.80 -13.63 -24.81
C TRP A 70 12.39 -14.38 -25.99
N ASP A 71 12.97 -15.55 -25.72
CA ASP A 71 13.40 -16.52 -26.74
C ASP A 71 12.37 -17.65 -26.82
N GLY A 72 11.50 -17.59 -27.84
CA GLY A 72 10.47 -18.59 -28.07
C GLY A 72 11.00 -19.96 -28.52
N ALA A 73 12.22 -20.04 -29.06
CA ALA A 73 12.81 -21.31 -29.45
C ALA A 73 13.30 -22.10 -28.22
N LYS A 74 13.81 -21.37 -27.22
CA LYS A 74 14.29 -21.97 -25.95
C LYS A 74 13.25 -22.01 -24.85
N ASN A 75 12.15 -21.27 -25.02
CA ASN A 75 11.15 -20.99 -23.98
C ASN A 75 11.76 -20.28 -22.77
N GLU A 76 12.61 -19.27 -23.02
CA GLU A 76 13.37 -18.55 -22.01
C GLU A 76 12.99 -17.06 -21.98
N ALA A 77 12.68 -16.57 -20.78
CA ALA A 77 12.60 -15.14 -20.51
C ALA A 77 13.91 -14.68 -19.88
N SER A 78 14.51 -13.67 -20.49
CA SER A 78 15.77 -13.07 -20.04
C SER A 78 15.52 -11.66 -19.53
N PHE A 79 16.15 -11.34 -18.42
CA PHE A 79 16.10 -10.04 -17.77
C PHE A 79 17.53 -9.56 -17.57
N GLU A 80 17.86 -8.37 -18.04
CA GLU A 80 19.21 -7.82 -17.96
C GLU A 80 19.20 -6.43 -17.31
N MET A 81 20.00 -6.23 -16.27
CA MET A 81 20.10 -4.97 -15.54
C MET A 81 21.51 -4.79 -15.00
N ASP A 82 22.17 -3.68 -15.35
CA ASP A 82 23.52 -3.31 -14.89
C ASP A 82 24.55 -4.46 -15.02
N GLY A 83 24.49 -5.22 -16.12
CA GLY A 83 25.36 -6.37 -16.40
C GLY A 83 25.01 -7.65 -15.64
N SER A 84 23.97 -7.64 -14.81
CA SER A 84 23.38 -8.85 -14.23
C SER A 84 22.33 -9.43 -15.17
N VAL A 85 22.35 -10.75 -15.35
CA VAL A 85 21.47 -11.48 -16.28
C VAL A 85 20.72 -12.57 -15.51
N LEU A 86 19.40 -12.51 -15.52
CA LEU A 86 18.50 -13.56 -15.04
C LEU A 86 17.87 -14.26 -16.23
N ILE A 87 17.94 -15.60 -16.26
CA ILE A 87 17.26 -16.42 -17.27
C ILE A 87 16.29 -17.37 -16.57
N LEU A 88 15.01 -17.26 -16.94
CA LEU A 88 13.92 -18.09 -16.48
C LEU A 88 13.38 -18.93 -17.64
N ARG A 89 13.40 -20.26 -17.50
CA ARG A 89 12.81 -21.16 -18.49
C ARG A 89 11.37 -21.51 -18.10
N VAL A 90 10.43 -21.34 -19.02
CA VAL A 90 9.02 -21.66 -18.79
C VAL A 90 8.86 -23.16 -18.50
N GLY A 91 8.12 -23.47 -17.43
CA GLY A 91 7.88 -24.85 -16.98
C GLY A 91 9.05 -25.50 -16.23
N SER A 92 10.12 -24.76 -15.95
CA SER A 92 11.28 -25.25 -15.19
C SER A 92 11.34 -24.57 -13.82
N GLU A 93 11.67 -25.33 -12.77
CA GLU A 93 12.02 -24.80 -11.44
C GLU A 93 13.49 -24.32 -11.38
N GLU A 94 14.31 -24.75 -12.34
CA GLU A 94 15.68 -24.26 -12.49
C GLU A 94 15.71 -22.93 -13.26
N TYR A 95 16.49 -21.99 -12.77
CA TYR A 95 16.78 -20.70 -13.39
C TYR A 95 18.26 -20.33 -13.19
N THR A 96 18.77 -19.35 -13.94
CA THR A 96 20.16 -18.90 -13.77
C THR A 96 20.23 -17.41 -13.45
N ILE A 97 21.17 -17.03 -12.58
CA ILE A 97 21.59 -15.64 -12.37
C ILE A 97 23.07 -15.57 -12.68
N ASN A 98 23.47 -14.73 -13.63
CA ASN A 98 24.85 -14.56 -14.07
C ASN A 98 25.52 -15.90 -14.44
N GLY A 99 24.75 -16.77 -15.11
CA GLY A 99 25.19 -18.12 -15.51
C GLY A 99 25.24 -19.16 -14.39
N VAL A 100 24.95 -18.79 -13.14
CA VAL A 100 24.90 -19.72 -12.00
C VAL A 100 23.49 -20.28 -11.84
N ALA A 101 23.34 -21.61 -11.92
CA ALA A 101 22.07 -22.29 -11.74
C ALA A 101 21.56 -22.21 -10.28
N LYS A 102 20.26 -21.99 -10.15
CA LYS A 102 19.50 -21.90 -8.89
C LYS A 102 18.13 -22.56 -9.06
N GLN A 103 17.46 -22.81 -7.94
CA GLN A 103 16.14 -23.44 -7.88
C GLN A 103 15.10 -22.50 -7.29
N MET A 104 13.90 -22.53 -7.85
CA MET A 104 12.70 -21.89 -7.32
C MET A 104 11.64 -22.94 -6.98
N ASP A 105 10.68 -22.59 -6.13
CA ASP A 105 9.61 -23.52 -5.68
C ASP A 105 8.32 -23.39 -6.49
N THR A 106 8.41 -22.76 -7.65
CA THR A 106 7.33 -22.64 -8.64
C THR A 106 7.95 -22.51 -10.04
N VAL A 107 7.14 -22.37 -11.07
CA VAL A 107 7.59 -22.25 -12.46
C VAL A 107 7.09 -20.96 -13.09
N ALA A 108 7.89 -20.39 -13.99
CA ALA A 108 7.37 -19.43 -14.95
C ALA A 108 6.40 -20.13 -15.91
N VAL A 109 5.31 -19.47 -16.28
CA VAL A 109 4.30 -20.01 -17.18
C VAL A 109 4.11 -19.10 -18.38
N ASN A 110 3.79 -19.68 -19.54
CA ASN A 110 3.30 -18.92 -20.67
C ASN A 110 1.80 -19.13 -20.77
N THR A 111 1.02 -18.06 -20.63
CA THR A 111 -0.44 -18.13 -20.74
C THR A 111 -0.92 -17.08 -21.72
N ASP A 112 -1.55 -17.53 -22.80
CA ASP A 112 -2.06 -16.70 -23.90
C ASP A 112 -0.98 -15.81 -24.54
N GLY A 113 0.25 -16.32 -24.67
CA GLY A 113 1.36 -15.57 -25.24
C GLY A 113 1.92 -14.48 -24.31
N ARG A 114 1.64 -14.58 -23.01
CA ARG A 114 2.25 -13.75 -21.97
C ARG A 114 3.03 -14.64 -21.02
N VAL A 115 4.32 -14.35 -20.87
CA VAL A 115 5.16 -15.01 -19.89
C VAL A 115 4.89 -14.40 -18.53
N ILE A 116 4.44 -15.24 -17.60
CA ILE A 116 4.13 -14.88 -16.23
C ILE A 116 5.19 -15.53 -15.35
N VAL A 117 5.81 -14.73 -14.50
CA VAL A 117 6.97 -15.10 -13.70
C VAL A 117 6.66 -14.87 -12.22
N PRO A 118 7.29 -15.65 -11.32
CA PRO A 118 7.18 -15.42 -9.89
C PRO A 118 7.99 -14.19 -9.50
N VAL A 119 7.27 -13.15 -9.07
CA VAL A 119 7.80 -11.79 -8.94
C VAL A 119 9.02 -11.69 -8.03
N ARG A 120 9.07 -12.53 -6.98
CA ARG A 120 10.15 -12.53 -6.00
C ARG A 120 11.49 -12.90 -6.62
N TYR A 121 11.52 -13.97 -7.42
CA TYR A 121 12.76 -14.47 -8.01
C TYR A 121 13.33 -13.49 -9.03
N VAL A 122 12.47 -12.77 -9.74
CA VAL A 122 12.89 -11.69 -10.66
C VAL A 122 13.48 -10.53 -9.88
N ALA A 123 12.77 -10.04 -8.88
CA ALA A 123 13.18 -8.90 -8.08
C ALA A 123 14.48 -9.15 -7.29
N GLU A 124 14.58 -10.28 -6.59
CA GLU A 124 15.75 -10.64 -5.78
C GLU A 124 16.99 -10.93 -6.63
N ALA A 125 16.83 -11.32 -7.90
CA ALA A 125 17.95 -11.48 -8.82
C ALA A 125 18.73 -10.18 -9.06
N PHE A 126 18.03 -9.05 -8.92
CA PHE A 126 18.56 -7.70 -9.10
C PHE A 126 18.80 -6.96 -7.78
N GLY A 127 18.80 -7.69 -6.66
CA GLY A 127 19.08 -7.13 -5.34
C GLY A 127 17.90 -6.40 -4.68
N ALA A 128 16.70 -6.47 -5.27
CA ALA A 128 15.53 -5.87 -4.64
C ALA A 128 15.02 -6.69 -3.44
N ILE A 129 14.50 -5.99 -2.43
CA ILE A 129 13.82 -6.57 -1.27
C ILE A 129 12.34 -6.73 -1.58
N VAL A 130 11.80 -7.92 -1.34
CA VAL A 130 10.39 -8.23 -1.58
C VAL A 130 9.65 -8.48 -0.26
N LYS A 131 8.60 -7.71 0.02
CA LYS A 131 7.73 -7.88 1.19
C LYS A 131 6.30 -8.19 0.77
N TRP A 132 5.65 -9.07 1.49
CA TRP A 132 4.23 -9.38 1.32
C TRP A 132 3.41 -8.77 2.46
N ASN A 133 2.32 -8.10 2.10
CA ASN A 133 1.26 -7.72 3.03
C ASN A 133 0.01 -8.54 2.72
N ASP A 134 -0.29 -9.49 3.58
CA ASP A 134 -1.44 -10.37 3.48
C ASP A 134 -2.76 -9.63 3.75
N VAL A 135 -2.76 -8.68 4.70
CA VAL A 135 -3.92 -7.90 5.11
C VAL A 135 -4.54 -7.11 3.96
N ILE A 136 -3.72 -6.50 3.09
CA ILE A 136 -4.20 -5.74 1.93
C ILE A 136 -3.84 -6.37 0.58
N ARG A 137 -3.31 -7.59 0.61
CA ARG A 137 -2.87 -8.37 -0.56
C ARG A 137 -1.95 -7.57 -1.48
N THR A 138 -0.86 -7.04 -0.93
CA THR A 138 0.12 -6.23 -1.67
C THR A 138 1.52 -6.82 -1.60
N VAL A 139 2.16 -6.99 -2.75
CA VAL A 139 3.61 -7.21 -2.86
C VAL A 139 4.32 -5.87 -2.98
N TYR A 140 5.30 -5.63 -2.13
CA TYR A 140 6.21 -4.48 -2.19
C TYR A 140 7.59 -4.94 -2.65
N ILE A 141 8.20 -4.20 -3.56
CA ILE A 141 9.50 -4.50 -4.17
C ILE A 141 10.35 -3.24 -4.17
N ASN A 142 11.53 -3.25 -3.55
CA ASN A 142 12.39 -2.06 -3.43
C ASN A 142 13.86 -2.38 -3.72
N LEU A 143 14.49 -1.64 -4.65
CA LEU A 143 15.91 -1.83 -5.03
C LEU A 143 16.91 -1.22 -4.02
N ASN A 144 16.55 -0.12 -3.36
CA ASN A 144 17.52 0.69 -2.58
C ASN A 144 17.70 0.24 -1.12
N GLY A 145 17.24 -0.95 -0.74
CA GLY A 145 17.37 -1.45 0.62
C GLY A 145 16.60 -0.65 1.68
N GLU A 146 15.96 0.48 1.34
CA GLU A 146 15.04 1.20 2.23
C GLU A 146 13.87 0.27 2.57
N PRO A 147 13.76 -0.19 3.83
CA PRO A 147 12.57 -0.85 4.28
C PRO A 147 11.52 0.24 4.49
N GLU A 148 10.81 0.61 3.42
CA GLU A 148 9.48 1.22 3.56
C GLU A 148 8.63 0.31 4.45
N PRO A 149 7.81 0.93 5.33
CA PRO A 149 7.39 0.34 6.58
C PRO A 149 6.73 -1.00 6.32
N THR A 150 7.27 -2.02 6.99
CA THR A 150 6.57 -3.29 7.12
C THR A 150 5.21 -2.95 7.72
N PRO A 151 4.10 -3.20 7.02
CA PRO A 151 2.79 -3.04 7.61
C PRO A 151 2.75 -4.06 8.75
N THR A 152 2.72 -3.53 9.96
CA THR A 152 2.57 -4.32 11.17
C THR A 152 1.23 -5.06 11.01
N PRO A 153 1.13 -6.35 11.36
CA PRO A 153 -0.14 -7.08 11.28
C PRO A 153 -1.21 -6.25 11.97
N LYS A 154 -2.31 -5.95 11.26
CA LYS A 154 -3.40 -5.13 11.81
C LYS A 154 -3.78 -5.68 13.17
N LYS A 155 -3.54 -4.91 14.24
CA LYS A 155 -4.15 -5.23 15.51
C LYS A 155 -5.66 -5.08 15.34
N GLU A 156 -6.42 -5.94 16.01
CA GLU A 156 -7.87 -5.93 15.97
C GLU A 156 -8.40 -4.51 16.26
N GLY A 157 -9.08 -3.89 15.27
CA GLY A 157 -9.65 -2.54 15.37
C GLY A 157 -9.02 -1.46 14.47
N GLU A 158 -7.89 -1.73 13.79
CA GLU A 158 -7.26 -0.77 12.87
C GLU A 158 -8.06 -0.55 11.57
N LYS A 159 -8.12 0.70 11.08
CA LYS A 159 -8.92 1.08 9.90
C LYS A 159 -8.04 1.61 8.76
N ASP A 160 -8.41 1.32 7.52
CA ASP A 160 -7.82 1.97 6.34
C ASP A 160 -8.62 3.24 6.03
N VAL A 161 -7.95 4.40 6.05
CA VAL A 161 -8.55 5.69 5.67
C VAL A 161 -7.62 6.38 4.68
N GLY A 162 -8.05 6.51 3.42
CA GLY A 162 -7.24 7.18 2.39
C GLY A 162 -5.91 6.47 2.12
N GLY A 163 -5.84 5.15 2.30
CA GLY A 163 -4.60 4.39 2.14
C GLY A 163 -3.63 4.51 3.32
N PHE A 164 -4.06 5.09 4.45
CA PHE A 164 -3.33 5.09 5.71
C PHE A 164 -3.96 4.07 6.66
N ILE A 165 -3.12 3.26 7.31
CA ILE A 165 -3.52 2.38 8.40
C ILE A 165 -3.59 3.21 9.69
N VAL A 166 -4.80 3.34 10.21
CA VAL A 166 -5.12 4.13 11.40
C VAL A 166 -5.22 3.21 12.62
N PRO A 167 -4.39 3.42 13.66
CA PRO A 167 -4.45 2.61 14.88
C PRO A 167 -5.82 2.65 15.56
N ALA A 168 -6.30 1.53 16.09
CA ALA A 168 -7.61 1.45 16.74
C ALA A 168 -7.74 2.34 17.98
N ASP A 169 -6.63 2.49 18.70
CA ASP A 169 -6.46 3.20 19.95
C ASP A 169 -5.98 4.65 19.75
N THR A 170 -5.97 5.14 18.50
CA THR A 170 -5.56 6.52 18.22
C THR A 170 -6.68 7.50 18.51
N ASP A 171 -6.32 8.62 19.12
CA ASP A 171 -7.18 9.79 19.27
C ASP A 171 -7.05 10.75 18.07
N VAL A 172 -6.29 10.41 17.03
CA VAL A 172 -6.21 11.22 15.79
C VAL A 172 -7.47 11.00 14.95
N SER A 173 -8.16 12.07 14.56
CA SER A 173 -9.27 11.91 13.61
C SER A 173 -8.72 11.86 12.20
N VAL A 174 -8.91 10.73 11.52
CA VAL A 174 -8.51 10.55 10.11
C VAL A 174 -9.75 10.40 9.25
N VAL A 175 -9.86 11.25 8.24
CA VAL A 175 -11.04 11.29 7.36
C VAL A 175 -10.62 11.37 5.90
N LYS A 176 -11.21 10.50 5.08
CA LYS A 176 -11.26 10.66 3.63
C LYS A 176 -12.46 11.55 3.28
N VAL A 177 -12.21 12.70 2.67
CA VAL A 177 -13.27 13.66 2.34
C VAL A 177 -13.93 13.25 1.02
N ARG A 178 -15.12 12.65 1.08
CA ARG A 178 -15.79 12.09 -0.12
C ARG A 178 -16.07 13.11 -1.22
N LEU A 179 -16.21 14.40 -0.87
CA LEU A 179 -16.57 15.47 -1.80
C LEU A 179 -15.37 16.32 -2.23
N GLN A 180 -14.17 16.04 -1.74
CA GLN A 180 -12.92 16.70 -2.15
C GLN A 180 -12.02 15.64 -2.76
N GLU A 181 -12.21 15.36 -4.06
CA GLU A 181 -11.46 14.32 -4.78
C GLU A 181 -9.95 14.59 -4.80
N GLU A 182 -9.54 15.84 -4.60
CA GLU A 182 -8.15 16.25 -4.47
C GLU A 182 -7.51 15.94 -3.11
N VAL A 183 -8.31 15.60 -2.08
CA VAL A 183 -7.83 15.27 -0.73
C VAL A 183 -7.82 13.76 -0.53
N GLU A 184 -6.63 13.20 -0.34
CA GLU A 184 -6.47 11.78 -0.06
C GLU A 184 -6.86 11.45 1.39
N ALA A 185 -6.34 12.23 2.33
CA ALA A 185 -6.64 12.09 3.76
C ALA A 185 -6.48 13.42 4.50
N ARG A 186 -7.33 13.63 5.50
CA ARG A 186 -7.22 14.72 6.47
C ARG A 186 -7.01 14.13 7.86
N PHE A 187 -5.99 14.62 8.54
CA PHE A 187 -5.67 14.30 9.92
C PHE A 187 -6.00 15.50 10.80
N LEU A 188 -6.62 15.24 11.95
CA LEU A 188 -6.89 16.23 12.97
C LEU A 188 -6.36 15.72 14.31
N ILE A 189 -5.44 16.48 14.90
CA ILE A 189 -5.01 16.32 16.28
C ILE A 189 -5.60 17.45 17.11
N ASP A 190 -5.99 17.18 18.35
CA ASP A 190 -6.65 18.15 19.24
C ASP A 190 -6.08 18.05 20.65
N MET A 191 -5.60 19.19 21.17
CA MET A 191 -5.01 19.31 22.51
C MET A 191 -6.02 19.09 23.65
N LYS A 192 -7.32 19.09 23.36
CA LYS A 192 -8.37 18.77 24.37
C LYS A 192 -8.59 17.27 24.56
N ARG A 193 -8.02 16.42 23.70
CA ARG A 193 -8.12 14.96 23.84
C ARG A 193 -7.07 14.45 24.84
N SER A 194 -7.29 13.21 25.30
CA SER A 194 -6.59 12.59 26.43
C SER A 194 -5.06 12.66 26.35
N ASP A 195 -4.49 12.43 25.16
CA ASP A 195 -3.04 12.34 24.99
C ASP A 195 -2.60 12.99 23.69
N TYR A 196 -2.19 14.26 23.77
CA TYR A 196 -1.74 15.05 22.61
C TYR A 196 -0.36 14.60 22.09
N GLU A 197 0.52 14.11 22.98
CA GLU A 197 1.83 13.60 22.57
C GLU A 197 1.68 12.27 21.83
N LYS A 198 0.80 11.37 22.31
CA LYS A 198 0.45 10.15 21.57
C LYS A 198 -0.19 10.47 20.24
N GLN A 199 -1.09 11.45 20.15
CA GLN A 199 -1.66 11.88 18.86
C GLN A 199 -0.58 12.33 17.86
N LYS A 200 0.43 13.09 18.30
CA LYS A 200 1.56 13.48 17.44
C LYS A 200 2.41 12.28 17.03
N ALA A 201 2.63 11.33 17.94
CA ALA A 201 3.35 10.09 17.63
C ALA A 201 2.59 9.21 16.63
N ASP A 202 1.28 9.04 16.81
CA ASP A 202 0.40 8.28 15.91
C ASP A 202 0.31 8.97 14.54
N LEU A 203 0.18 10.30 14.50
CA LEU A 203 0.24 11.08 13.26
C LEU A 203 1.57 10.88 12.54
N LYS A 204 2.69 10.99 13.25
CA LYS A 204 4.03 10.74 12.70
C LYS A 204 4.11 9.33 12.11
N ALA A 205 3.67 8.31 12.84
CA ALA A 205 3.68 6.93 12.38
C ALA A 205 2.81 6.74 11.12
N MET A 206 1.65 7.39 11.05
CA MET A 206 0.79 7.34 9.86
C MET A 206 1.42 8.04 8.66
N LEU A 207 2.03 9.21 8.83
CA LEU A 207 2.70 9.91 7.72
C LEU A 207 3.92 9.12 7.20
N LEU A 208 4.68 8.48 8.09
CA LEU A 208 5.81 7.61 7.72
C LEU A 208 5.40 6.37 6.90
N GLN A 209 4.10 6.04 6.82
CA GLN A 209 3.62 4.97 5.94
C GLN A 209 3.81 5.27 4.46
N LYS A 210 3.93 6.56 4.09
CA LYS A 210 4.03 7.00 2.69
C LYS A 210 5.13 8.03 2.44
N PHE A 211 5.53 8.79 3.46
CA PHE A 211 6.40 9.96 3.28
C PHE A 211 7.77 9.77 3.93
N GLU A 212 8.75 10.46 3.36
CA GLU A 212 10.16 10.40 3.73
C GLU A 212 10.38 10.84 5.19
N PRO A 213 11.24 10.15 5.98
CA PRO A 213 11.45 10.47 7.38
C PRO A 213 11.83 11.92 7.67
N ASP A 214 12.64 12.54 6.81
CA ASP A 214 13.08 13.93 6.95
C ASP A 214 11.90 14.88 6.78
N LEU A 215 11.07 14.68 5.74
CA LEU A 215 9.86 15.46 5.48
C LEU A 215 8.86 15.35 6.63
N VAL A 216 8.64 14.13 7.13
CA VAL A 216 7.77 13.93 8.30
C VAL A 216 8.37 14.58 9.54
N GLY A 217 9.70 14.57 9.69
CA GLY A 217 10.42 15.30 10.72
C GLY A 217 10.09 16.78 10.70
N GLU A 218 10.21 17.43 9.54
CA GLU A 218 9.89 18.86 9.35
C GLU A 218 8.41 19.18 9.66
N ILE A 219 7.48 18.31 9.24
CA ILE A 219 6.04 18.44 9.54
C ILE A 219 5.82 18.43 11.06
N ILE A 220 6.39 17.46 11.76
CA ILE A 220 6.23 17.32 13.22
C ILE A 220 6.92 18.46 13.97
N GLU A 221 8.11 18.89 13.52
CA GLU A 221 8.79 20.05 14.06
C GLU A 221 7.94 21.31 13.92
N HIS A 222 7.31 21.51 12.76
CA HIS A 222 6.38 22.63 12.56
C HIS A 222 5.21 22.56 13.54
N ILE A 223 4.55 21.40 13.67
CA ILE A 223 3.44 21.21 14.63
C ILE A 223 3.88 21.51 16.07
N ASN A 224 5.11 21.13 16.45
CA ASN A 224 5.67 21.36 17.79
C ASN A 224 5.94 22.84 18.11
N LYS A 225 5.87 23.76 17.13
CA LYS A 225 5.91 25.21 17.39
C LYS A 225 4.70 25.67 18.20
N LYS A 226 3.58 24.94 18.14
CA LYS A 226 2.37 25.19 18.93
C LYS A 226 2.47 24.47 20.28
N LYS A 227 2.67 25.23 21.37
CA LYS A 227 2.86 24.67 22.72
C LYS A 227 1.60 24.69 23.57
N GLY A 228 0.69 25.62 23.28
CA GLY A 228 -0.60 25.80 23.94
C GLY A 228 -1.76 25.88 22.95
N GLY A 229 -2.98 25.61 23.44
CA GLY A 229 -4.18 25.56 22.61
C GLY A 229 -4.59 26.91 21.97
N TYR A 230 -4.06 28.02 22.47
CA TYR A 230 -4.29 29.37 21.94
C TYR A 230 -3.08 29.94 21.19
N ASP A 231 -1.98 29.18 21.10
CA ASP A 231 -0.82 29.61 20.32
C ASP A 231 -1.18 29.56 18.83
N GLU A 232 -0.73 30.56 18.06
CA GLU A 232 -0.89 30.51 16.61
C GLU A 232 0.15 29.56 16.01
N LEU A 233 -0.34 28.60 15.21
CA LEU A 233 0.48 27.84 14.28
C LEU A 233 0.23 28.37 12.86
N PRO A 234 1.23 28.98 12.20
CA PRO A 234 1.07 29.46 10.84
C PRO A 234 0.86 28.30 9.86
N ALA A 235 0.13 28.57 8.78
CA ALA A 235 -0.04 27.61 7.70
C ALA A 235 1.33 27.27 7.07
N ALA A 236 1.54 26.01 6.73
CA ALA A 236 2.77 25.54 6.10
C ALA A 236 2.48 24.51 5.02
N LEU A 237 3.30 24.54 3.97
CA LEU A 237 3.19 23.68 2.81
C LEU A 237 4.44 22.82 2.72
N PHE A 238 4.25 21.52 2.58
CA PHE A 238 5.31 20.53 2.45
C PHE A 238 5.04 19.73 1.17
N TYR A 239 6.10 19.21 0.57
CA TYR A 239 6.00 18.49 -0.69
C TYR A 239 6.93 17.29 -0.67
N SER A 240 6.37 16.12 -0.97
CA SER A 240 7.14 14.90 -1.19
C SER A 240 7.42 14.79 -2.68
N ALA A 241 8.69 14.91 -3.07
CA ALA A 241 9.11 14.67 -4.45
C ALA A 241 9.01 13.19 -4.82
N LYS A 242 9.28 12.29 -3.85
CA LYS A 242 9.19 10.84 -4.05
C LYS A 242 7.76 10.40 -4.34
N GLN A 243 6.79 10.96 -3.63
CA GLN A 243 5.38 10.62 -3.80
C GLN A 243 4.66 11.52 -4.82
N ASP A 244 5.27 12.62 -5.29
CA ASP A 244 4.61 13.69 -6.07
C ASP A 244 3.32 14.17 -5.38
N GLN A 245 3.41 14.42 -4.07
CA GLN A 245 2.27 14.76 -3.22
C GLN A 245 2.50 15.99 -2.37
N LEU A 246 1.45 16.79 -2.24
CA LEU A 246 1.41 17.99 -1.43
C LEU A 246 0.81 17.69 -0.06
N ILE A 247 1.45 18.18 1.00
CA ILE A 247 0.91 18.19 2.35
C ILE A 247 0.73 19.64 2.81
N TRP A 248 -0.46 19.98 3.27
CA TRP A 248 -0.76 21.31 3.80
C TRP A 248 -1.19 21.23 5.25
N ILE A 249 -0.50 21.99 6.09
CA ILE A 249 -0.92 22.26 7.46
C ILE A 249 -1.68 23.58 7.44
N GLN A 250 -2.96 23.53 7.82
CA GLN A 250 -3.79 24.73 7.88
C GLN A 250 -3.33 25.64 9.01
N LYS A 251 -3.52 26.94 8.85
CA LYS A 251 -3.32 27.89 9.96
C LYS A 251 -4.24 27.46 11.11
N SER A 252 -3.68 27.29 12.29
CA SER A 252 -4.41 26.91 13.50
C SER A 252 -4.23 27.99 14.56
N VAL A 253 -5.35 28.45 15.10
CA VAL A 253 -5.40 29.44 16.20
C VAL A 253 -6.07 28.89 17.46
N PHE A 254 -6.58 27.65 17.40
CA PHE A 254 -7.27 26.96 18.49
C PHE A 254 -6.64 25.59 18.76
N PHE A 255 -7.28 24.77 19.57
CA PHE A 255 -6.73 23.52 20.12
C PHE A 255 -6.40 22.45 19.08
N ASP A 256 -6.96 22.57 17.87
CA ASP A 256 -6.82 21.59 16.81
C ASP A 256 -5.73 21.97 15.79
N THR A 257 -5.06 20.97 15.22
CA THR A 257 -4.17 21.14 14.08
C THR A 257 -4.60 20.20 12.97
N CYS A 258 -4.84 20.77 11.79
CA CYS A 258 -5.29 20.03 10.61
C CYS A 258 -4.15 19.85 9.61
N VAL A 259 -3.86 18.58 9.28
CA VAL A 259 -2.90 18.18 8.25
C VAL A 259 -3.66 17.55 7.10
N ILE A 260 -3.49 18.08 5.89
CA ILE A 260 -4.19 17.65 4.69
C ILE A 260 -3.16 17.07 3.72
N VAL A 261 -3.35 15.82 3.36
CA VAL A 261 -2.59 15.14 2.31
C VAL A 261 -3.43 15.17 1.03
N TYR A 262 -2.90 15.78 -0.02
CA TYR A 262 -3.53 15.82 -1.33
C TYR A 262 -3.16 14.59 -2.16
N VAL A 263 -4.00 14.25 -3.13
CA VAL A 263 -3.72 13.16 -4.09
C VAL A 263 -2.45 13.43 -4.91
N LYS A 264 -1.83 12.36 -5.41
CA LYS A 264 -0.65 12.43 -6.30
C LYS A 264 -0.88 13.35 -7.49
N GLY A 265 0.11 14.18 -7.80
CA GLY A 265 0.09 15.15 -8.90
C GLY A 265 -0.68 16.44 -8.63
N TYR A 266 -1.25 16.62 -7.42
CA TYR A 266 -1.90 17.87 -7.06
C TYR A 266 -0.88 19.02 -6.91
N LYS A 267 -0.99 20.04 -7.75
CA LYS A 267 -0.19 21.26 -7.70
C LYS A 267 -1.03 22.44 -7.24
N LYS A 268 -0.54 23.18 -6.24
CA LYS A 268 -1.20 24.36 -5.67
C LYS A 268 -1.42 25.42 -6.77
N GLY A 269 -2.67 25.67 -7.15
CA GLY A 269 -3.01 26.59 -8.25
C GLY A 269 -4.38 26.34 -8.91
N LYS A 270 -4.96 25.15 -8.73
CA LYS A 270 -6.40 24.92 -8.93
C LYS A 270 -7.09 25.17 -7.59
N GLN A 271 -7.72 26.34 -7.41
CA GLN A 271 -8.48 26.61 -6.19
C GLN A 271 -9.69 25.67 -6.11
N PRO A 272 -9.92 24.98 -4.98
CA PRO A 272 -11.26 24.54 -4.62
C PRO A 272 -12.04 25.77 -4.15
N VAL A 273 -13.16 26.03 -4.83
CA VAL A 273 -14.21 26.97 -4.39
C VAL A 273 -14.94 26.38 -3.19
#